data_AF-A0AAN4YBZ1-F1
#
_entry.id   AF-A0AAN4YBZ1-F1
#
_cell.length_a   1.000
_cell.length_b   1.000
_cell.length_c   1.000
_cell.angle_alpha   90.00
_cell.angle_beta   90.00
_cell.angle_gamma   90.00
#
_symmetry.space_group_name_H-M   'P 1'
#
loop_
_entity.id
_entity.type
_entity.pdbx_description
1 polymer ?
#
loop_
_entity_poly.entity_id
_entity_poly.type
_entity_poly.pdbx_seq_one_letter_code
_entity_poly.pdbx_strand_id
1 'polypeptide(L)'
;MLAKHVLAVLLSVGASAIPFDKRDASAVLADFNTLSTDLSALGSAISSFDGTLNGALGVQQKEGQVETALKQTVSDVKASTAFSAADSTSVTNAVTGLEPSIVNVLNDLVSKVRYHQP
;
A
#
# COMPACT_ATOMS: atom_id res chain seq x y z
N MET A 1 -0.05 -17.82 -63.00
CA MET A 1 -1.27 -18.61 -62.70
C MET A 1 -0.83 -19.72 -61.75
N LEU A 2 -1.17 -19.74 -60.47
CA LEU A 2 -2.50 -19.98 -59.93
C LEU A 2 -2.50 -19.57 -58.43
N ALA A 3 -3.47 -18.72 -58.04
CA ALA A 3 -4.13 -18.66 -56.72
C ALA A 3 -3.25 -18.71 -55.45
N LYS A 4 -2.98 -17.60 -54.74
CA LYS A 4 -3.88 -16.97 -53.75
C LYS A 4 -5.00 -17.90 -53.29
N HIS A 5 -4.95 -18.41 -52.05
CA HIS A 5 -6.05 -18.80 -51.13
C HIS A 5 -5.39 -19.61 -50.00
N VAL A 6 -5.21 -19.12 -48.77
CA VAL A 6 -6.16 -19.19 -47.62
C VAL A 6 -5.28 -19.60 -46.41
N LEU A 7 -4.99 -18.68 -45.49
CA LEU A 7 -5.61 -18.57 -44.16
C LEU A 7 -5.02 -19.52 -43.11
N ALA A 8 -4.39 -18.91 -42.10
CA ALA A 8 -4.30 -19.30 -40.69
C ALA A 8 -3.87 -20.72 -40.30
N VAL A 9 -2.73 -20.82 -39.61
CA VAL A 9 -2.59 -21.69 -38.43
C VAL A 9 -1.73 -20.96 -37.40
N LEU A 10 -2.38 -20.58 -36.28
CA LEU A 10 -1.76 -20.25 -34.99
C LEU A 10 -1.22 -21.53 -34.30
N LEU A 11 -0.44 -21.34 -33.22
CA LEU A 11 0.09 -22.29 -32.23
C LEU A 11 1.45 -22.90 -32.66
N SER A 12 2.54 -22.76 -31.90
CA SER A 12 2.62 -22.82 -30.45
C SER A 12 4.03 -22.40 -29.99
N VAL A 13 4.12 -21.39 -29.12
CA VAL A 13 5.21 -21.31 -28.15
C VAL A 13 4.53 -21.31 -26.79
N GLY A 14 4.34 -22.51 -26.25
CA GLY A 14 3.98 -22.68 -24.86
C GLY A 14 5.17 -22.26 -24.01
N ALA A 15 5.25 -20.98 -23.65
CA ALA A 15 6.03 -20.58 -22.50
C ALA A 15 5.27 -21.08 -21.27
N SER A 16 5.62 -22.27 -20.78
CA SER A 16 5.29 -22.70 -19.43
C SER A 16 6.07 -21.82 -18.45
N ALA A 17 5.57 -20.60 -18.24
CA ALA A 17 6.01 -19.79 -17.12
C ALA A 17 5.42 -20.44 -15.86
N ILE A 18 6.28 -21.15 -15.13
CA ILE A 18 6.07 -21.42 -13.71
C ILE A 18 5.68 -20.06 -13.09
N PRO A 19 4.49 -19.88 -12.51
CA PRO A 19 4.18 -18.66 -11.82
C PRO A 19 5.03 -18.64 -10.56
N PHE A 20 6.21 -18.03 -10.64
CA PHE A 20 6.66 -17.22 -9.52
C PHE A 20 5.57 -16.16 -9.39
N ASP A 21 4.77 -16.23 -8.33
CA ASP A 21 3.66 -15.31 -8.08
C ASP A 21 4.12 -13.87 -8.31
N LYS A 22 3.80 -13.32 -9.49
CA LYS A 22 3.99 -11.90 -9.76
C LYS A 22 3.03 -11.21 -8.82
N ARG A 23 3.53 -10.29 -7.98
CA ARG A 23 2.66 -9.43 -7.19
C ARG A 23 1.84 -8.61 -8.18
N ASP A 24 0.53 -8.81 -8.15
CA ASP A 24 -0.42 -8.07 -8.97
C ASP A 24 -0.98 -6.88 -8.17
N ALA A 25 -1.85 -6.11 -8.80
CA ALA A 25 -2.49 -4.97 -8.14
C ALA A 25 -3.24 -5.36 -6.86
N SER A 26 -3.65 -6.62 -6.70
CA SER A 26 -4.34 -7.06 -5.49
C SER A 26 -3.43 -7.09 -4.26
N ALA A 27 -2.15 -7.43 -4.43
CA ALA A 27 -1.15 -7.37 -3.36
C ALA A 27 -0.94 -5.93 -2.89
N VAL A 28 -0.75 -4.99 -3.83
CA VAL A 28 -0.59 -3.57 -3.52
C VAL A 28 -1.84 -2.98 -2.86
N LEU A 29 -3.04 -3.38 -3.29
CA LEU A 29 -4.30 -2.97 -2.65
C LEU A 29 -4.44 -3.53 -1.22
N ALA A 30 -4.00 -4.77 -0.98
CA ALA A 30 -3.96 -5.34 0.36
C ALA A 30 -2.98 -4.59 1.27
N ASP A 31 -1.83 -4.18 0.73
CA ASP A 31 -0.87 -3.37 1.46
C ASP A 31 -1.44 -2.00 1.85
N PHE A 32 -2.19 -1.33 0.96
CA PHE A 32 -2.85 -0.06 1.31
C PHE A 32 -3.93 -0.23 2.40
N ASN A 33 -4.65 -1.35 2.41
CA ASN A 33 -5.58 -1.65 3.51
C ASN A 33 -4.86 -1.85 4.85
N THR A 34 -3.70 -2.52 4.81
CA THR A 34 -2.83 -2.66 5.99
C THR A 34 -2.35 -1.29 6.47
N LEU A 35 -1.83 -0.45 5.56
CA LEU A 35 -1.41 0.92 5.88
C LEU A 35 -2.53 1.75 6.50
N SER A 36 -3.76 1.68 5.96
CA SER A 36 -4.92 2.38 6.52
C SER A 36 -5.22 1.93 7.96
N THR A 37 -5.14 0.62 8.20
CA THR A 37 -5.34 0.02 9.54
C THR A 37 -4.25 0.47 10.51
N ASP A 38 -2.98 0.44 10.09
CA ASP A 38 -1.85 0.83 10.92
C ASP A 38 -1.84 2.33 11.22
N LEU A 39 -2.23 3.17 10.26
CA LEU A 39 -2.42 4.62 10.49
C LEU A 39 -3.51 4.89 11.53
N SER A 40 -4.64 4.16 11.46
CA SER A 40 -5.71 4.26 12.45
C SER A 40 -5.24 3.82 13.86
N ALA A 41 -4.46 2.74 13.93
CA ALA A 41 -3.87 2.26 15.17
C ALA A 41 -2.85 3.26 15.75
N LEU A 42 -2.04 3.89 14.90
CA LEU A 42 -1.10 4.94 15.29
C LEU A 42 -1.85 6.17 15.83
N GLY A 43 -2.88 6.66 15.13
CA GLY A 43 -3.72 7.76 15.61
C GLY A 43 -4.35 7.47 16.97
N SER A 44 -4.85 6.25 17.17
CA SER A 44 -5.39 5.80 18.46
C SER A 44 -4.34 5.79 19.57
N ALA A 45 -3.12 5.34 19.28
CA ALA A 45 -2.01 5.35 20.22
C ALA A 45 -1.58 6.77 20.59
N ILE A 46 -1.52 7.68 19.61
CA ILE A 46 -1.21 9.10 19.83
C ILE A 46 -2.30 9.74 20.69
N SER A 47 -3.58 9.53 20.36
CA SER A 47 -4.71 10.10 21.10
C SER A 47 -4.73 9.63 22.57
N SER A 48 -4.42 8.35 22.81
CA SER A 48 -4.34 7.77 24.16
C SER A 48 -3.01 8.01 24.89
N PHE A 49 -2.03 8.66 24.26
CA PHE A 49 -0.74 8.97 24.89
C PHE A 49 -0.95 9.79 26.17
N ASP A 50 -0.36 9.28 27.26
CA ASP A 50 -0.54 9.74 28.64
C ASP A 50 0.65 10.57 29.18
N GLY A 51 1.66 10.85 28.34
CA GLY A 51 2.87 11.58 28.72
C GLY A 51 3.98 10.69 29.28
N THR A 52 3.76 9.38 29.45
CA THR A 52 4.75 8.47 30.03
C THR A 52 5.68 7.85 28.99
N LEU A 53 6.85 7.36 29.43
CA LEU A 53 7.76 6.64 28.53
C LEU A 53 7.11 5.38 27.92
N ASN A 54 6.28 4.67 28.68
CA ASN A 54 5.58 3.48 28.19
C ASN A 54 4.53 3.84 27.13
N GLY A 55 3.79 4.94 27.33
CA GLY A 55 2.89 5.47 26.31
C GLY A 55 3.64 5.86 25.03
N ALA A 56 4.79 6.53 25.16
CA ALA A 56 5.62 6.92 24.03
C ALA A 56 6.19 5.70 23.28
N LEU A 57 6.62 4.66 23.99
CA LEU A 57 7.06 3.39 23.40
C LEU A 57 5.91 2.69 22.66
N GLY A 58 4.67 2.80 23.15
CA GLY A 58 3.47 2.31 22.46
C GLY A 58 3.25 3.02 21.13
N VAL A 59 3.33 4.36 21.11
CA VAL A 59 3.26 5.15 19.87
C VAL A 59 4.36 4.77 18.89
N GLN A 60 5.60 4.67 19.35
CA GLN A 60 6.75 4.30 18.51
C GLN A 60 6.60 2.90 17.88
N GLN A 61 6.04 1.94 18.61
CA GLN A 61 5.77 0.61 18.05
C GLN A 61 4.75 0.67 16.91
N LYS A 62 3.69 1.48 17.05
CA LYS A 62 2.67 1.67 15.99
C LYS A 62 3.23 2.40 14.78
N GLU A 63 4.10 3.37 15.00
CA GLU A 63 4.83 4.04 13.91
C GLU A 63 5.71 3.04 13.14
N GLY A 64 6.45 2.17 13.83
CA GLY A 64 7.26 1.13 13.18
C GLY A 64 6.43 0.12 12.38
N GLN A 65 5.16 -0.12 12.75
CA GLN A 65 4.23 -0.92 11.95
C GLN A 65 3.88 -0.22 10.63
N VAL A 66 3.52 1.08 10.69
CA VAL A 66 3.30 1.91 9.50
C VAL A 66 4.53 1.92 8.60
N GLU A 67 5.74 2.10 9.15
CA GLU A 67 6.97 2.11 8.38
C GLU A 67 7.23 0.77 7.68
N THR A 68 7.01 -0.34 8.40
CA THR A 68 7.16 -1.69 7.84
C THR A 68 6.17 -1.96 6.73
N ALA A 69 4.89 -1.60 6.92
CA ALA A 69 3.86 -1.73 5.91
C ALA A 69 4.19 -0.91 4.67
N LEU A 70 4.65 0.34 4.84
CA LEU A 70 5.03 1.22 3.72
C LEU A 70 6.21 0.64 2.92
N LYS A 71 7.24 0.12 3.62
CA LYS A 71 8.38 -0.55 2.96
C LYS A 71 7.91 -1.76 2.15
N GLN A 72 6.97 -2.55 2.68
CA GLN A 72 6.39 -3.68 1.96
C GLN A 72 5.61 -3.21 0.73
N THR A 73 4.75 -2.20 0.84
CA THR A 73 4.01 -1.63 -0.30
C THR A 73 4.95 -1.17 -1.40
N VAL A 74 6.03 -0.46 -1.05
CA VAL A 74 7.04 -0.01 -2.02
C VAL A 74 7.73 -1.19 -2.68
N SER A 75 8.05 -2.24 -1.92
CA SER A 75 8.63 -3.48 -2.46
C SER A 75 7.70 -4.14 -3.46
N ASP A 76 6.42 -4.27 -3.13
CA ASP A 76 5.41 -4.97 -3.96
C ASP A 76 5.08 -4.17 -5.21
N VAL A 77 5.01 -2.83 -5.13
CA VAL A 77 4.88 -1.96 -6.31
C VAL A 77 6.09 -2.09 -7.23
N LYS A 78 7.32 -2.14 -6.70
CA LYS A 78 8.55 -2.32 -7.50
C LYS A 78 8.64 -3.70 -8.15
N ALA A 79 8.08 -4.72 -7.51
CA ALA A 79 8.01 -6.08 -8.02
C ALA A 79 6.86 -6.28 -9.03
N SER A 80 5.94 -5.32 -9.13
CA SER A 80 4.77 -5.39 -10.02
C SER A 80 5.16 -5.09 -11.47
N THR A 81 4.49 -5.77 -12.41
CA THR A 81 4.47 -5.33 -13.81
C THR A 81 3.58 -4.09 -13.97
N ALA A 82 3.62 -3.46 -15.15
CA ALA A 82 2.67 -2.39 -15.46
C ALA A 82 1.22 -2.86 -15.23
N PHE A 83 0.47 -2.07 -14.46
CA PHE A 83 -0.92 -2.33 -14.14
C PHE A 83 -1.83 -2.11 -15.35
N SER A 84 -2.97 -2.80 -15.37
CA SER A 84 -4.05 -2.46 -16.30
C SER A 84 -4.61 -1.07 -15.99
N ALA A 85 -5.41 -0.50 -16.88
CA ALA A 85 -6.07 0.79 -16.63
C ALA A 85 -7.03 0.73 -15.43
N ALA A 86 -7.75 -0.38 -15.28
CA ALA A 86 -8.65 -0.61 -14.15
C ALA A 86 -7.88 -0.73 -12.83
N ASP A 87 -6.81 -1.53 -12.83
CA ASP A 87 -5.94 -1.69 -11.66
C ASP A 87 -5.26 -0.38 -11.26
N SER A 88 -4.76 0.38 -12.24
CA SER A 88 -4.16 1.70 -12.03
C SER A 88 -5.14 2.67 -11.37
N THR A 89 -6.41 2.63 -11.80
CA THR A 89 -7.49 3.43 -11.19
C THR A 89 -7.71 3.01 -9.74
N SER A 90 -7.82 1.71 -9.47
CA SER A 90 -8.02 1.19 -8.12
C SER A 90 -6.85 1.53 -7.18
N VAL A 91 -5.61 1.33 -7.63
CA VAL A 91 -4.37 1.66 -6.89
C VAL A 91 -4.30 3.16 -6.61
N THR A 92 -4.64 4.00 -7.60
CA THR A 92 -4.66 5.47 -7.44
C THR A 92 -5.72 5.89 -6.41
N ASN A 93 -6.92 5.33 -6.48
CA ASN A 93 -7.98 5.62 -5.52
C ASN A 93 -7.60 5.16 -4.10
N ALA A 94 -6.95 4.00 -3.97
CA ALA A 94 -6.49 3.49 -2.68
C ALA A 94 -5.42 4.39 -2.06
N VAL A 95 -4.39 4.78 -2.80
CA VAL A 95 -3.31 5.62 -2.25
C VAL A 95 -3.79 7.04 -1.91
N THR A 96 -4.64 7.64 -2.76
CA THR A 96 -5.23 8.96 -2.47
C THR A 96 -6.22 8.89 -1.32
N GLY A 97 -6.91 7.76 -1.13
CA GLY A 97 -7.78 7.50 0.01
C GLY A 97 -7.05 7.44 1.37
N LEU A 98 -5.72 7.31 1.39
CA LEU A 98 -4.94 7.36 2.63
C LEU A 98 -4.69 8.79 3.14
N GLU A 99 -4.82 9.81 2.27
CA GLU A 99 -4.50 11.20 2.59
C GLU A 99 -5.21 11.73 3.85
N PRO A 100 -6.54 11.54 4.03
CA PRO A 100 -7.23 12.00 5.23
C PRO A 100 -6.67 11.37 6.51
N SER A 101 -6.34 10.07 6.47
CA SER A 101 -5.77 9.35 7.63
C SER A 101 -4.39 9.88 8.00
N ILE A 102 -3.53 10.14 7.01
CA ILE A 102 -2.20 10.72 7.23
C ILE A 102 -2.31 12.11 7.86
N VAL A 103 -3.16 12.97 7.29
CA VAL A 103 -3.38 14.34 7.81
C VAL A 103 -3.91 14.29 9.26
N ASN A 104 -4.83 13.38 9.57
CA ASN A 104 -5.35 13.22 10.93
C ASN A 104 -4.27 12.79 11.92
N VAL A 105 -3.46 11.78 11.60
CA VAL A 105 -2.34 11.33 12.45
C VAL A 105 -1.36 12.47 12.73
N LEU A 106 -1.02 13.27 11.71
CA LEU A 106 -0.14 14.43 11.86
C LEU A 106 -0.76 15.51 12.77
N ASN A 107 -2.05 15.80 12.59
CA ASN A 107 -2.77 16.74 13.45
C ASN A 107 -2.83 16.27 14.90
N ASP A 108 -3.11 14.97 15.13
CA ASP A 108 -3.12 14.36 16.46
C ASP A 108 -1.75 14.50 17.13
N LEU A 109 -0.67 14.24 16.39
CA LEU A 109 0.70 14.37 16.90
C LEU A 109 1.01 15.82 17.30
N VAL A 110 0.68 16.80 16.44
CA VAL A 110 0.88 18.22 16.73
C VAL A 110 0.04 18.66 17.94
N SER A 111 -1.19 18.16 18.08
CA SER A 111 -2.06 18.48 19.21
C SER A 111 -1.44 18.09 20.56
N LYS A 112 -0.76 16.93 20.61
CA LYS A 112 -0.08 16.43 21.82
C LYS A 112 1.14 17.26 22.18
N VAL A 113 1.87 17.79 21.20
CA VAL A 113 2.98 18.73 21.44
C VAL A 113 2.47 20.04 22.04
N ARG A 114 1.37 20.59 21.51
CA ARG A 114 0.80 21.86 21.99
C ARG A 114 0.24 21.79 23.41
N TYR A 115 -0.21 20.61 23.87
CA TYR A 115 -0.69 20.42 25.23
C TYR A 115 0.45 20.37 26.28
N HIS A 116 1.70 20.26 25.85
CA HIS A 116 2.87 20.14 26.73
C HIS A 116 3.84 21.33 26.62
N GLN A 117 3.43 22.43 25.98
CA GLN A 117 4.15 23.70 26.04
C GLN A 117 3.41 24.69 26.95
N PRO A 118 4.08 25.34 27.93
CA PRO A 118 3.50 26.37 28.77
C PRO A 118 3.12 27.64 27.98
#